data_AF-A0A6M3X7V7-F1
#
_entry.id   AF-A0A6M3X7V7-F1
#
_cell.length_a   1.000
_cell.length_b   1.000
_cell.length_c   1.000
_cell.angle_alpha   90.00
_cell.angle_beta   90.00
_cell.angle_gamma   90.00
#
_symmetry.space_group_name_H-M   'P 1'
#
loop_
_entity.id
_entity.type
_entity.pdbx_description
1 polymer ?
#
loop_
_entity_poly.entity_id
_entity_poly.type
_entity_poly.pdbx_seq_one_letter_code
_entity_poly.pdbx_strand_id
1 'polypeptide(L)'
;MKEYPKNSLFYWYPKIKDLEIPMPETIMLPFPSEDTIGALFFIDSDYREPRDDQLKKEYESLIVEACKKIGYPAFLRSDETSHKHGWKDTCYLTREEDIPRHLYELIEFTEMAGMMGGLSINGFVVREFMKLDTRFTAFHGRMPVAKEFRFFVKDGKLQCWHPYWFPACMVRPSIENWFDVLMDMEKLDELNLDMLTVWAELIGETVGGYWSIDFCKLKDESWAMTDMAQGEDSFHWSICKYAPENMKRYGDPYAMPEGWNATIYSDNLRNCALMNKEGICTHRKNLFESKCGLDDQTECVWYKKRTVEK
;
A
#
# COMPACT_ATOMS: atom_id res chain seq x y z
N MET A 1 -16.69 -23.27 6.79
CA MET A 1 -16.16 -21.93 7.10
C MET A 1 -15.63 -21.35 5.81
N LYS A 2 -15.86 -20.06 5.53
CA LYS A 2 -15.28 -19.39 4.35
C LYS A 2 -13.75 -19.44 4.51
N GLU A 3 -13.06 -19.91 3.48
CA GLU A 3 -11.59 -19.92 3.45
C GLU A 3 -11.14 -18.60 2.82
N TYR A 4 -10.28 -17.86 3.51
CA TYR A 4 -9.76 -16.58 3.04
C TYR A 4 -8.38 -16.77 2.40
N PRO A 5 -8.04 -16.01 1.34
CA PRO A 5 -6.69 -15.99 0.79
C PRO A 5 -5.65 -15.66 1.86
N LYS A 6 -4.42 -16.15 1.72
CA LYS A 6 -3.38 -15.93 2.73
C LYS A 6 -3.06 -14.45 2.97
N ASN A 7 -3.12 -13.62 1.93
CA ASN A 7 -2.91 -12.17 2.03
C ASN A 7 -4.06 -11.42 2.73
N SER A 8 -5.24 -12.05 2.84
CA SER A 8 -6.38 -11.46 3.54
C SER A 8 -6.07 -11.32 5.03
N LEU A 9 -6.34 -10.14 5.58
CA LEU A 9 -6.29 -9.87 7.02
C LEU A 9 -7.18 -10.84 7.80
N PHE A 10 -8.29 -11.29 7.21
CA PHE A 10 -9.18 -12.29 7.81
C PHE A 10 -8.52 -13.67 7.94
N TYR A 11 -7.46 -13.96 7.18
CA TYR A 11 -6.67 -15.17 7.31
C TYR A 11 -5.59 -15.04 8.39
N TRP A 12 -4.73 -14.02 8.29
CA TRP A 12 -3.52 -13.95 9.11
C TRP A 12 -3.75 -13.32 10.48
N TYR A 13 -4.59 -12.29 10.60
CA TYR A 13 -4.76 -11.56 11.86
C TYR A 13 -5.29 -12.45 13.00
N PRO A 14 -6.31 -13.32 12.81
CA PRO A 14 -6.77 -14.22 13.86
C PRO A 14 -5.70 -15.17 14.41
N LYS A 15 -4.65 -15.47 13.63
CA LYS A 15 -3.58 -16.39 14.02
C LYS A 15 -2.54 -15.71 14.91
N ILE A 16 -2.37 -14.39 14.77
CA ILE A 16 -1.28 -13.65 15.40
C ILE A 16 -1.74 -12.65 16.46
N LYS A 17 -3.03 -12.27 16.47
CA LYS A 17 -3.57 -11.22 17.35
C LYS A 17 -3.33 -11.43 18.85
N ASP A 18 -3.13 -12.68 19.27
CA ASP A 18 -2.93 -13.07 20.67
C ASP A 18 -1.43 -13.17 21.03
N LEU A 19 -0.51 -12.87 20.09
CA LEU A 19 0.91 -12.73 20.37
C LEU A 19 1.17 -11.43 21.14
N GLU A 20 2.19 -11.42 22.00
CA GLU A 20 2.65 -10.23 22.73
C GLU A 20 3.44 -9.26 21.82
N ILE A 21 2.86 -8.90 20.68
CA ILE A 21 3.42 -7.98 19.69
C ILE A 21 2.43 -6.83 19.53
N PRO A 22 2.84 -5.56 19.73
CA PRO A 22 1.94 -4.42 19.56
C PRO A 22 1.35 -4.38 18.14
N MET A 23 0.03 -4.30 18.07
CA MET A 23 -0.76 -4.20 16.85
C MET A 23 -1.95 -3.27 17.12
N PRO A 24 -2.46 -2.55 16.11
CA PRO A 24 -3.63 -1.72 16.30
C PRO A 24 -4.85 -2.58 16.64
N GLU A 25 -5.71 -2.07 17.52
CA GLU A 25 -7.03 -2.67 17.72
C GLU A 25 -7.73 -2.80 16.37
N THR A 26 -8.37 -3.95 16.13
CA THR A 26 -8.84 -4.32 14.78
C THR A 26 -10.21 -4.97 14.85
N ILE A 27 -11.17 -4.39 14.13
CA ILE A 27 -12.50 -4.95 13.90
C ILE A 27 -12.59 -5.42 12.45
N MET A 28 -12.78 -6.73 12.27
CA MET A 28 -12.93 -7.38 10.97
C MET A 28 -14.41 -7.49 10.61
N LEU A 29 -14.79 -7.01 9.43
CA LEU A 29 -16.16 -7.02 8.91
C LEU A 29 -16.20 -7.82 7.60
N PRO A 30 -16.15 -9.17 7.64
CA PRO A 30 -16.30 -9.96 6.43
C PRO A 30 -17.68 -9.73 5.80
N PHE A 31 -17.78 -9.84 4.47
CA PHE A 31 -19.07 -9.77 3.79
C PHE A 31 -19.99 -10.91 4.27
N PRO A 32 -21.22 -10.61 4.73
CA PRO A 32 -22.17 -11.61 5.18
C PRO A 32 -22.59 -12.60 4.08
N SER A 33 -22.69 -12.13 2.84
CA SER A 33 -23.05 -12.93 1.67
C SER A 33 -22.48 -12.35 0.38
N GLU A 34 -22.53 -13.14 -0.70
CA GLU A 34 -22.20 -12.66 -2.06
C GLU A 34 -23.14 -11.53 -2.51
N ASP A 35 -24.37 -11.47 -1.99
CA ASP A 35 -25.30 -10.38 -2.27
C ASP A 35 -24.80 -9.04 -1.71
N THR A 36 -24.08 -9.04 -0.59
CA THR A 36 -23.42 -7.83 -0.06
C THR A 36 -22.35 -7.32 -1.03
N ILE A 37 -21.61 -8.22 -1.66
CA ILE A 37 -20.64 -7.88 -2.71
C ILE A 37 -21.40 -7.28 -3.91
N GLY A 38 -22.46 -7.94 -4.37
CA GLY A 38 -23.31 -7.42 -5.44
C GLY A 38 -23.93 -6.04 -5.14
N ALA A 39 -24.27 -5.75 -3.89
CA ALA A 39 -24.84 -4.46 -3.50
C ALA A 39 -23.80 -3.33 -3.46
N LEU A 40 -22.53 -3.63 -3.13
CA LEU A 40 -21.47 -2.62 -2.98
C LEU A 40 -20.78 -2.28 -4.30
N PHE A 41 -20.59 -3.25 -5.20
CA PHE A 41 -19.70 -3.10 -6.37
C PHE A 41 -20.37 -2.50 -7.60
N PHE A 42 -21.70 -2.59 -7.69
CA PHE A 42 -22.42 -2.12 -8.87
C PHE A 42 -23.06 -0.77 -8.61
N ILE A 43 -22.28 0.28 -8.83
CA ILE A 43 -22.81 1.64 -8.95
C ILE A 43 -23.51 1.71 -10.31
N ASP A 44 -24.84 1.82 -10.25
CA ASP A 44 -25.76 1.73 -11.38
C ASP A 44 -25.42 2.74 -12.49
N SER A 45 -25.10 2.25 -13.69
CA SER A 45 -25.07 3.09 -14.89
C SER A 45 -26.12 2.71 -15.93
N ASP A 46 -26.89 1.61 -15.77
CA ASP A 46 -27.90 1.26 -16.79
C ASP A 46 -28.96 0.18 -16.47
N TYR A 47 -29.20 -0.27 -15.22
CA TYR A 47 -30.19 -1.34 -14.97
C TYR A 47 -31.43 -0.94 -14.16
N ARG A 48 -32.58 -1.11 -14.81
CA ARG A 48 -33.96 -0.70 -14.46
C ARG A 48 -34.61 -1.40 -13.25
N GLU A 49 -33.85 -1.89 -12.28
CA GLU A 49 -34.40 -2.50 -11.07
C GLU A 49 -33.70 -1.91 -9.85
N PRO A 50 -34.43 -1.41 -8.83
CA PRO A 50 -33.81 -0.90 -7.62
C PRO A 50 -33.07 -2.04 -6.92
N ARG A 51 -31.74 -2.08 -7.06
CA ARG A 51 -30.92 -2.96 -6.24
C ARG A 51 -31.05 -2.57 -4.78
N ASP A 52 -30.82 -3.55 -3.92
CA ASP A 52 -31.16 -3.46 -2.51
C ASP A 52 -30.26 -2.48 -1.74
N ASP A 53 -30.59 -1.19 -1.86
CA ASP A 53 -30.02 -0.08 -1.09
C ASP A 53 -29.99 -0.38 0.41
N GLN A 54 -30.86 -1.27 0.89
CA GLN A 54 -30.90 -1.68 2.28
C GLN A 54 -29.66 -2.48 2.67
N LEU A 55 -29.24 -3.49 1.90
CA LEU A 55 -28.04 -4.30 2.21
C LEU A 55 -26.78 -3.45 2.25
N LYS A 56 -26.65 -2.51 1.31
CA LYS A 56 -25.55 -1.54 1.30
C LYS A 56 -25.56 -0.70 2.59
N LYS A 57 -26.70 -0.09 2.93
CA LYS A 57 -26.85 0.74 4.15
C LYS A 57 -26.61 -0.05 5.43
N GLU A 58 -27.06 -1.29 5.48
CA GLU A 58 -26.83 -2.19 6.60
C GLU A 58 -25.34 -2.45 6.78
N TYR A 59 -24.63 -2.73 5.69
CA TYR A 59 -23.20 -2.98 5.74
C TYR A 59 -22.39 -1.71 6.06
N GLU A 60 -22.74 -0.55 5.48
CA GLU A 60 -22.18 0.75 5.86
C GLU A 60 -22.40 1.02 7.36
N SER A 61 -23.57 0.67 7.91
CA SER A 61 -23.86 0.81 9.34
C SER A 61 -22.95 -0.05 10.22
N LEU A 62 -22.53 -1.24 9.75
CA LEU A 62 -21.55 -2.06 10.47
C LEU A 62 -20.18 -1.35 10.56
N ILE A 63 -19.77 -0.68 9.48
CA ILE A 63 -18.53 0.10 9.44
C ILE A 63 -18.63 1.30 10.37
N VAL A 64 -19.76 2.01 10.36
CA VAL A 64 -20.05 3.13 11.28
C VAL A 64 -19.90 2.68 12.73
N GLU A 65 -20.55 1.58 13.12
CA GLU A 65 -20.50 1.07 14.49
C GLU A 65 -19.09 0.57 14.88
N ALA A 66 -18.34 0.00 13.93
CA ALA A 66 -16.94 -0.34 14.16
C ALA A 66 -16.06 0.91 14.38
N CYS A 67 -16.25 1.97 13.59
CA CYS A 67 -15.53 3.22 13.76
C CYS A 67 -15.87 3.93 15.07
N LYS A 68 -17.14 3.86 15.53
CA LYS A 68 -17.53 4.39 16.86
C LYS A 68 -16.88 3.63 18.01
N LYS A 69 -16.68 2.31 17.88
CA LYS A 69 -16.00 1.48 18.88
C LYS A 69 -14.50 1.76 18.95
N ILE A 70 -13.84 1.82 17.79
CA ILE A 70 -12.40 2.11 17.68
C ILE A 70 -12.09 3.58 18.02
N GLY A 71 -12.98 4.50 17.63
CA GLY A 71 -12.78 5.94 17.73
C GLY A 71 -12.19 6.55 16.46
N TYR A 72 -12.38 7.86 16.30
CA TYR A 72 -11.82 8.64 15.19
C TYR A 72 -10.56 9.42 15.62
N PRO A 73 -9.56 9.59 14.72
CA PRO A 73 -9.48 8.97 13.39
C PRO A 73 -9.37 7.45 13.47
N ALA A 74 -9.95 6.76 12.48
CA ALA A 74 -9.88 5.32 12.29
C ALA A 74 -9.12 5.01 10.98
N PHE A 75 -8.51 3.83 10.92
CA PHE A 75 -7.84 3.33 9.73
C PHE A 75 -8.73 2.31 9.00
N LEU A 76 -9.29 2.71 7.87
CA LEU A 76 -10.14 1.85 7.03
C LEU A 76 -9.32 1.15 5.94
N ARG A 77 -9.55 -0.14 5.72
CA ARG A 77 -8.93 -0.88 4.61
C ARG A 77 -9.82 -2.03 4.14
N SER A 78 -9.58 -2.55 2.95
CA SER A 78 -10.03 -3.90 2.62
C SER A 78 -9.18 -4.92 3.36
N ASP A 79 -9.56 -6.19 3.27
CA ASP A 79 -8.78 -7.27 3.86
C ASP A 79 -7.38 -7.43 3.22
N GLU A 80 -7.14 -6.95 2.00
CA GLU A 80 -5.84 -7.07 1.33
C GLU A 80 -5.10 -5.75 1.08
N THR A 81 -5.77 -4.60 1.04
CA THR A 81 -5.12 -3.30 0.76
C THR A 81 -5.81 -2.12 1.42
N SER A 82 -5.08 -1.02 1.60
CA SER A 82 -5.60 0.23 2.16
C SER A 82 -5.51 1.42 1.20
N HIS A 83 -5.15 1.22 -0.08
CA HIS A 83 -4.98 2.30 -1.07
C HIS A 83 -4.22 3.52 -0.51
N LYS A 84 -3.07 3.29 0.14
CA LYS A 84 -2.33 4.32 0.90
C LYS A 84 -2.02 5.61 0.09
N HIS A 85 -1.87 5.52 -1.24
CA HIS A 85 -1.65 6.68 -2.11
C HIS A 85 -2.86 7.64 -2.18
N GLY A 86 -4.07 7.14 -1.95
CA GLY A 86 -5.32 7.90 -1.80
C GLY A 86 -5.60 8.35 -0.36
N TRP A 87 -4.58 8.37 0.52
CA TRP A 87 -4.66 8.51 1.99
C TRP A 87 -5.93 9.18 2.56
N LYS A 88 -6.14 10.48 2.27
CA LYS A 88 -7.25 11.31 2.83
C LYS A 88 -8.63 10.96 2.28
N ASP A 89 -8.67 10.21 1.19
CA ASP A 89 -9.89 9.83 0.47
C ASP A 89 -10.20 8.33 0.66
N THR A 90 -9.37 7.60 1.43
CA THR A 90 -9.47 6.13 1.60
C THR A 90 -9.21 5.68 3.03
N CYS A 91 -7.96 5.42 3.41
CA CYS A 91 -7.68 4.74 4.66
C CYS A 91 -7.67 5.64 5.90
N TYR A 92 -7.56 6.96 5.74
CA TYR A 92 -7.58 7.90 6.87
C TYR A 92 -8.98 8.48 7.09
N LEU A 93 -9.79 7.78 7.88
CA LEU A 93 -11.17 8.16 8.15
C LEU A 93 -11.25 9.02 9.42
N THR A 94 -11.70 10.26 9.28
CA THR A 94 -11.77 11.22 10.41
C THR A 94 -13.18 11.49 10.90
N ARG A 95 -14.18 11.18 10.09
CA ARG A 95 -15.59 11.48 10.34
C ARG A 95 -16.48 10.40 9.71
N GLU A 96 -17.67 10.23 10.28
CA GLU A 96 -18.64 9.22 9.84
C GLU A 96 -19.18 9.51 8.44
N GLU A 97 -19.39 10.79 8.12
CA GLU A 97 -20.02 11.21 6.86
C GLU A 97 -19.16 10.87 5.62
N ASP A 98 -17.87 10.62 5.83
CA ASP A 98 -16.91 10.28 4.78
C ASP A 98 -16.89 8.79 4.43
N ILE A 99 -17.52 7.92 5.24
CA ILE A 99 -17.47 6.45 5.07
C ILE A 99 -17.87 6.01 3.65
N PRO A 100 -19.00 6.44 3.07
CA PRO A 100 -19.40 5.96 1.74
C PRO A 100 -18.36 6.26 0.68
N ARG A 101 -17.79 7.48 0.68
CA ARG A 101 -16.76 7.89 -0.27
C ARG A 101 -15.49 7.06 -0.12
N HIS A 102 -15.01 6.88 1.11
CA HIS A 102 -13.80 6.11 1.38
C HIS A 102 -13.96 4.63 1.00
N LEU A 103 -15.16 4.09 1.22
CA LEU A 103 -15.50 2.72 0.83
C LEU A 103 -15.41 2.54 -0.68
N TYR A 104 -16.03 3.45 -1.43
CA TYR A 104 -16.02 3.39 -2.90
C TYR A 104 -14.63 3.54 -3.50
N GLU A 105 -13.83 4.47 -3.00
CA GLU A 105 -12.44 4.65 -3.44
C GLU A 105 -11.56 3.43 -3.14
N LEU A 106 -11.82 2.71 -2.04
CA LEU A 106 -11.16 1.44 -1.74
C LEU A 106 -11.63 0.31 -2.66
N ILE A 107 -12.93 0.22 -2.94
CA ILE A 107 -13.51 -0.77 -3.87
C ILE A 107 -12.93 -0.58 -5.27
N GLU A 108 -13.04 0.64 -5.81
CA GLU A 108 -12.56 0.96 -7.15
C GLU A 108 -11.07 0.64 -7.31
N PHE A 109 -10.26 1.06 -6.33
CA PHE A 109 -8.83 0.75 -6.34
C PHE A 109 -8.56 -0.75 -6.26
N THR A 110 -9.26 -1.47 -5.38
CA THR A 110 -9.06 -2.92 -5.21
C THR A 110 -9.43 -3.68 -6.49
N GLU A 111 -10.52 -3.30 -7.16
CA GLU A 111 -10.92 -3.90 -8.44
C GLU A 111 -9.92 -3.60 -9.57
N MET A 112 -9.49 -2.34 -9.70
CA MET A 112 -8.50 -1.96 -10.71
C MET A 112 -7.16 -2.67 -10.51
N ALA A 113 -6.71 -2.78 -9.25
CA ALA A 113 -5.51 -3.51 -8.90
C ALA A 113 -5.72 -5.04 -9.03
N GLY A 114 -6.92 -5.55 -8.77
CA GLY A 114 -7.32 -6.94 -8.95
C GLY A 114 -7.26 -7.39 -10.40
N MET A 115 -7.83 -6.62 -11.33
CA MET A 115 -7.77 -6.87 -12.78
C MET A 115 -6.33 -6.96 -13.31
N MET A 116 -5.36 -6.29 -12.67
CA MET A 116 -3.97 -6.24 -13.11
C MET A 116 -3.01 -7.07 -12.24
N GLY A 117 -3.43 -7.49 -11.05
CA GLY A 117 -2.52 -7.91 -9.98
C GLY A 117 -3.11 -8.83 -8.91
N GLY A 118 -4.35 -9.32 -9.07
CA GLY A 118 -4.88 -10.44 -8.28
C GLY A 118 -5.36 -10.12 -6.86
N LEU A 119 -5.54 -8.84 -6.51
CA LEU A 119 -6.22 -8.47 -5.25
C LEU A 119 -7.67 -8.94 -5.24
N SER A 120 -8.11 -9.40 -4.07
CA SER A 120 -9.50 -9.73 -3.77
C SER A 120 -10.03 -8.88 -2.62
N ILE A 121 -11.35 -8.87 -2.47
CA ILE A 121 -12.02 -8.19 -1.37
C ILE A 121 -13.10 -9.09 -0.79
N ASN A 122 -12.90 -9.47 0.46
CA ASN A 122 -13.82 -10.32 1.20
C ASN A 122 -14.56 -9.58 2.31
N GLY A 123 -14.26 -8.30 2.47
CA GLY A 123 -14.85 -7.40 3.46
C GLY A 123 -13.92 -6.23 3.76
N PHE A 124 -14.27 -5.49 4.81
CA PHE A 124 -13.50 -4.35 5.28
C PHE A 124 -12.98 -4.56 6.70
N VAL A 125 -11.98 -3.78 7.04
CA VAL A 125 -11.35 -3.78 8.36
C VAL A 125 -11.27 -2.35 8.85
N VAL A 126 -11.75 -2.12 10.07
CA VAL A 126 -11.57 -0.86 10.78
C VAL A 126 -10.53 -1.09 11.87
N ARG A 127 -9.46 -0.30 11.85
CA ARG A 127 -8.35 -0.42 12.81
C ARG A 127 -8.12 0.88 13.55
N GLU A 128 -7.56 0.78 14.75
CA GLU A 128 -7.03 1.91 15.48
C GLU A 128 -6.06 2.70 14.60
N PHE A 129 -6.22 4.02 14.57
CA PHE A 129 -5.24 4.88 13.93
C PHE A 129 -4.02 5.10 14.84
N MET A 130 -2.95 4.36 14.56
CA MET A 130 -1.69 4.52 15.29
C MET A 130 -1.02 5.85 14.96
N LYS A 131 -0.57 6.56 16.00
CA LYS A 131 0.19 7.80 15.85
C LYS A 131 1.62 7.47 15.46
N LEU A 132 1.92 7.52 14.17
CA LEU A 132 3.24 7.20 13.62
C LEU A 132 4.26 8.32 13.86
N ASP A 133 5.55 7.96 13.93
CA ASP A 133 6.68 8.90 13.87
C ASP A 133 6.83 9.47 12.43
N THR A 134 5.86 10.28 12.03
CA THR A 134 5.78 10.87 10.70
C THR A 134 6.80 11.99 10.57
N ARG A 135 7.72 11.88 9.60
CA ARG A 135 8.78 12.88 9.37
C ARG A 135 8.47 13.82 8.23
N PHE A 136 7.70 13.37 7.25
CA PHE A 136 7.16 14.17 6.15
C PHE A 136 5.93 13.47 5.56
N THR A 137 5.29 14.11 4.59
CA THR A 137 4.25 13.46 3.78
C THR A 137 4.69 13.35 2.33
N ALA A 138 4.23 12.31 1.63
CA ALA A 138 4.44 12.09 0.20
C ALA A 138 3.09 11.87 -0.50
N PHE A 139 3.15 11.54 -1.79
CA PHE A 139 2.00 11.29 -2.66
C PHE A 139 1.04 12.48 -2.67
N HIS A 140 1.54 13.59 -3.22
CA HIS A 140 0.89 14.91 -3.21
C HIS A 140 0.77 15.53 -1.81
N GLY A 141 1.72 15.22 -0.93
CA GLY A 141 1.78 15.77 0.43
C GLY A 141 0.65 15.29 1.35
N ARG A 142 -0.04 14.19 1.02
CA ARG A 142 -1.21 13.72 1.76
C ARG A 142 -0.93 12.50 2.63
N MET A 143 0.01 11.64 2.23
CA MET A 143 0.28 10.39 2.90
C MET A 143 1.45 10.55 3.88
N PRO A 144 1.28 10.24 5.18
CA PRO A 144 2.36 10.20 6.15
C PRO A 144 3.44 9.20 5.76
N VAL A 145 4.69 9.67 5.78
CA VAL A 145 5.88 8.82 5.67
C VAL A 145 6.54 8.75 7.03
N ALA A 146 6.48 7.56 7.62
CA ALA A 146 7.04 7.24 8.92
C ALA A 146 8.11 6.16 8.79
N LYS A 147 8.89 5.98 9.86
CA LYS A 147 9.96 4.99 9.87
C LYS A 147 9.35 3.59 9.91
N GLU A 148 9.50 2.86 8.81
CA GLU A 148 8.83 1.59 8.56
C GLU A 148 9.80 0.61 7.90
N PHE A 149 9.79 -0.63 8.37
CA PHE A 149 10.64 -1.70 7.88
C PHE A 149 9.82 -2.94 7.56
N ARG A 150 10.27 -3.65 6.53
CA ARG A 150 9.68 -4.88 6.04
C ARG A 150 10.63 -6.03 6.27
N PHE A 151 10.17 -7.04 7.00
CA PHE A 151 10.92 -8.25 7.33
C PHE A 151 10.39 -9.42 6.52
N PHE A 152 11.29 -10.12 5.84
CA PHE A 152 10.97 -11.30 5.05
C PHE A 152 11.39 -12.55 5.80
N VAL A 153 10.40 -13.35 6.22
CA VAL A 153 10.58 -14.53 7.06
C VAL A 153 10.10 -15.76 6.29
N LYS A 154 10.92 -16.82 6.28
CA LYS A 154 10.58 -18.09 5.65
C LYS A 154 10.70 -19.21 6.68
N ASP A 155 9.61 -19.93 6.85
CA ASP A 155 9.51 -21.09 7.75
C ASP A 155 10.00 -20.74 9.18
N GLY A 156 9.57 -19.56 9.67
CA GLY A 156 9.91 -19.09 11.01
C GLY A 156 11.34 -18.54 11.18
N LYS A 157 12.06 -18.30 10.08
CA LYS A 157 13.41 -17.74 10.12
C LYS A 157 13.55 -16.51 9.24
N LEU A 158 14.17 -15.47 9.77
CA LEU A 158 14.42 -14.24 9.03
C LEU A 158 15.38 -14.51 7.87
N GLN A 159 14.98 -14.12 6.66
CA GLN A 159 15.84 -14.18 5.48
C GLN A 159 16.54 -12.84 5.24
N CYS A 160 15.78 -11.76 5.27
CA CYS A 160 16.27 -10.39 5.11
C CYS A 160 15.23 -9.38 5.61
N TRP A 161 15.65 -8.14 5.74
CA TRP A 161 14.78 -7.00 6.04
C TRP A 161 15.24 -5.80 5.21
N HIS A 162 14.31 -4.91 4.91
CA HIS A 162 14.58 -3.69 4.15
C HIS A 162 13.76 -2.53 4.71
N PRO A 163 14.19 -1.27 4.54
CA PRO A 163 13.28 -0.15 4.66
C PRO A 163 12.07 -0.33 3.73
N TYR A 164 10.88 -0.01 4.26
CA TYR A 164 9.63 -0.13 3.51
C TYR A 164 9.59 0.87 2.36
N TRP A 165 10.01 2.10 2.66
CA TRP A 165 10.11 3.20 1.73
C TRP A 165 11.38 3.06 0.90
N PHE A 166 11.28 3.30 -0.40
CA PHE A 166 12.45 3.40 -1.27
C PHE A 166 12.41 4.73 -2.03
N PRO A 167 13.54 5.45 -2.15
CA PRO A 167 13.53 6.81 -2.69
C PRO A 167 12.91 6.94 -4.08
N ALA A 168 13.09 5.93 -4.95
CA ALA A 168 12.59 5.98 -6.32
C ALA A 168 11.05 6.01 -6.44
N CYS A 169 10.28 5.67 -5.39
CA CYS A 169 8.81 5.80 -5.41
C CYS A 169 8.27 7.12 -4.84
N MET A 170 9.13 8.00 -4.34
CA MET A 170 8.66 9.21 -3.66
C MET A 170 8.09 10.22 -4.65
N VAL A 171 6.84 10.62 -4.43
CA VAL A 171 6.13 11.58 -5.28
C VAL A 171 5.73 12.80 -4.46
N ARG A 172 6.24 13.98 -4.82
CA ARG A 172 5.89 15.27 -4.19
C ARG A 172 5.93 15.24 -2.65
N PRO A 173 7.11 15.01 -2.07
CA PRO A 173 7.30 15.09 -0.63
C PRO A 173 7.03 16.52 -0.13
N SER A 174 6.60 16.66 1.13
CA SER A 174 6.20 17.93 1.73
C SER A 174 7.37 18.82 2.19
N ILE A 175 8.60 18.31 2.11
CA ILE A 175 9.82 19.01 2.53
C ILE A 175 10.91 18.87 1.45
N GLU A 176 11.78 19.86 1.33
CA GLU A 176 12.83 19.88 0.30
C GLU A 176 13.93 18.84 0.56
N ASN A 177 14.36 18.69 1.82
CA ASN A 177 15.41 17.76 2.24
C ASN A 177 14.88 16.34 2.56
N TRP A 178 13.77 15.94 1.94
CA TRP A 178 13.10 14.66 2.22
C TRP A 178 14.01 13.44 2.00
N PHE A 179 14.94 13.50 1.05
CA PHE A 179 15.84 12.38 0.75
C PHE A 179 16.77 12.12 1.94
N ASP A 180 17.40 13.17 2.48
CA ASP A 180 18.27 13.05 3.66
C ASP A 180 17.48 12.56 4.89
N VAL A 181 16.25 13.05 5.06
CA VAL A 181 15.34 12.60 6.12
C VAL A 181 14.98 11.13 5.94
N LEU A 182 14.69 10.69 4.72
CA LEU A 182 14.41 9.29 4.41
C LEU A 182 15.63 8.40 4.70
N MET A 183 16.82 8.78 4.24
CA MET A 183 18.07 8.04 4.51
C MET A 183 18.37 7.91 6.02
N ASP A 184 17.98 8.90 6.82
CA ASP A 184 18.08 8.80 8.28
C ASP A 184 17.06 7.82 8.87
N MET A 185 15.83 7.82 8.35
CA MET A 185 14.77 6.89 8.77
C MET A 185 15.10 5.44 8.43
N GLU A 186 15.85 5.17 7.36
CA GLU A 186 16.29 3.83 6.95
C GLU A 186 17.27 3.17 7.94
N LYS A 187 17.86 3.93 8.86
CA LYS A 187 18.79 3.37 9.86
C LYS A 187 18.04 2.63 10.94
N LEU A 188 18.37 1.37 11.20
CA LEU A 188 17.85 0.59 12.32
C LEU A 188 19.02 0.23 13.25
N ASP A 189 18.94 0.63 14.52
CA ASP A 189 19.95 0.25 15.51
C ASP A 189 19.82 -1.24 15.89
N GLU A 190 20.90 -1.81 16.41
CA GLU A 190 21.02 -3.25 16.70
C GLU A 190 19.94 -3.74 17.68
N LEU A 191 19.62 -2.97 18.72
CA LEU A 191 18.61 -3.35 19.70
C LEU A 191 17.21 -3.46 19.08
N ASN A 192 16.83 -2.48 18.26
CA ASN A 192 15.56 -2.51 17.55
C ASN A 192 15.55 -3.63 16.47
N LEU A 193 16.66 -3.86 15.78
CA LEU A 193 16.78 -4.94 14.81
C LEU A 193 16.57 -6.31 15.46
N ASP A 194 17.22 -6.56 16.60
CA ASP A 194 17.09 -7.83 17.33
C ASP A 194 15.65 -8.06 17.80
N MET A 195 15.02 -7.03 18.39
CA MET A 195 13.63 -7.10 18.85
C MET A 195 12.66 -7.39 17.69
N LEU A 196 12.74 -6.61 16.60
CA LEU A 196 11.86 -6.79 15.45
C LEU A 196 12.10 -8.13 14.73
N THR A 197 13.33 -8.63 14.74
CA THR A 197 13.66 -9.96 14.22
C THR A 197 12.96 -11.05 15.03
N VAL A 198 13.02 -10.99 16.36
CA VAL A 198 12.32 -11.95 17.24
C VAL A 198 10.81 -11.93 16.97
N TRP A 199 10.22 -10.75 16.85
CA TRP A 199 8.79 -10.62 16.53
C TRP A 199 8.44 -11.18 15.15
N ALA A 200 9.25 -10.88 14.13
CA ALA A 200 9.04 -11.36 12.78
C ALA A 200 9.14 -12.90 12.71
N GLU A 201 10.15 -13.49 13.34
CA GLU A 201 10.31 -14.95 13.41
C GLU A 201 9.15 -15.60 14.16
N LEU A 202 8.73 -15.06 15.30
CA LEU A 202 7.58 -15.58 16.06
C LEU A 202 6.29 -15.56 15.24
N ILE A 203 6.03 -14.46 14.52
CA ILE A 203 4.90 -14.36 13.58
C ILE A 203 5.04 -15.44 12.50
N GLY A 204 6.21 -15.53 11.86
CA GLY A 204 6.47 -16.50 10.79
C GLY A 204 6.36 -17.96 11.23
N GLU A 205 6.80 -18.30 12.44
CA GLU A 205 6.61 -19.63 13.05
C GLU A 205 5.12 -19.93 13.26
N THR A 206 4.35 -18.93 13.66
CA THR A 206 2.90 -19.05 13.90
C THR A 206 2.11 -19.29 12.61
N VAL A 207 2.45 -18.57 11.52
CA VAL A 207 1.69 -18.66 10.26
C VAL A 207 2.23 -19.69 9.27
N GLY A 208 3.53 -20.03 9.35
CA GLY A 208 4.24 -20.96 8.47
C GLY A 208 4.38 -20.50 7.01
N GLY A 209 5.43 -20.91 6.31
CA GLY A 209 5.69 -20.52 4.92
C GLY A 209 6.49 -19.22 4.77
N TYR A 210 6.32 -18.50 3.67
CA TYR A 210 7.09 -17.29 3.34
C TYR A 210 6.23 -16.02 3.43
N TRP A 211 6.64 -15.10 4.30
CA TRP A 211 5.88 -13.89 4.64
C TRP A 211 6.76 -12.65 4.66
N SER A 212 6.13 -11.53 4.32
CA SER A 212 6.60 -10.17 4.51
C SER A 212 5.81 -9.55 5.65
N ILE A 213 6.48 -8.97 6.63
CA ILE A 213 5.88 -8.40 7.84
C ILE A 213 6.36 -6.96 7.99
N ASP A 214 5.41 -6.03 8.08
CA ASP A 214 5.68 -4.60 8.17
C ASP A 214 5.59 -4.13 9.62
N PHE A 215 6.64 -3.46 10.08
CA PHE A 215 6.70 -2.80 11.38
C PHE A 215 6.89 -1.30 11.20
N CYS A 216 6.12 -0.51 11.93
CA CYS A 216 6.20 0.93 11.88
C CYS A 216 6.52 1.51 13.26
N LYS A 217 7.35 2.55 13.27
CA LYS A 217 7.70 3.27 14.49
C LYS A 217 6.61 4.28 14.85
N LEU A 218 6.21 4.24 16.11
CA LEU A 218 5.21 5.12 16.68
C LEU A 218 5.85 6.40 17.22
N LYS A 219 5.01 7.43 17.42
CA LYS A 219 5.42 8.74 17.91
C LYS A 219 6.02 8.72 19.31
N ASP A 220 5.70 7.71 20.11
CA ASP A 220 6.27 7.48 21.44
C ASP A 220 7.56 6.63 21.40
N GLU A 221 8.16 6.49 20.21
CA GLU A 221 9.36 5.71 19.92
C GLU A 221 9.20 4.18 20.00
N SER A 222 8.01 3.68 20.32
CA SER A 222 7.71 2.25 20.29
C SER A 222 7.47 1.72 18.87
N TRP A 223 7.34 0.40 18.71
CA TRP A 223 7.13 -0.28 17.44
C TRP A 223 5.84 -1.09 17.45
N ALA A 224 5.17 -1.15 16.31
CA ALA A 224 4.00 -1.99 16.11
C ALA A 224 4.02 -2.70 14.75
N MET A 225 3.46 -3.91 14.71
CA MET A 225 3.18 -4.63 13.47
C MET A 225 1.94 -4.01 12.81
N THR A 226 2.09 -3.59 11.55
CA THR A 226 1.06 -2.84 10.83
C THR A 226 0.42 -3.66 9.72
N ASP A 227 1.16 -4.55 9.06
CA ASP A 227 0.65 -5.34 7.95
C ASP A 227 1.49 -6.59 7.70
N MET A 228 0.92 -7.58 7.01
CA MET A 228 1.70 -8.68 6.44
C MET A 228 1.03 -9.26 5.19
N ALA A 229 1.86 -9.84 4.33
CA ALA A 229 1.43 -10.53 3.13
C ALA A 229 2.43 -11.66 2.82
N GLN A 230 2.07 -12.54 1.90
CA GLN A 230 2.99 -13.53 1.37
C GLN A 230 4.22 -12.86 0.77
N GLY A 231 5.39 -13.45 1.03
CA GLY A 231 6.65 -12.87 0.59
C GLY A 231 6.80 -12.86 -0.94
N GLU A 232 6.10 -13.74 -1.66
CA GLU A 232 6.06 -13.76 -3.12
C GLU A 232 5.31 -12.55 -3.73
N ASP A 233 4.30 -12.04 -3.02
CA ASP A 233 3.43 -10.96 -3.49
C ASP A 233 3.85 -9.58 -2.97
N SER A 234 4.83 -9.55 -2.07
CA SER A 234 5.30 -8.34 -1.43
C SER A 234 6.43 -7.70 -2.20
N PHE A 235 6.40 -6.37 -2.33
CA PHE A 235 7.52 -5.63 -2.89
C PHE A 235 8.79 -5.94 -2.10
N HIS A 236 9.80 -6.46 -2.81
CA HIS A 236 11.09 -6.86 -2.29
C HIS A 236 12.15 -6.05 -3.05
N TRP A 237 13.10 -5.45 -2.33
CA TRP A 237 14.18 -4.70 -2.94
C TRP A 237 14.91 -5.54 -3.98
N SER A 238 14.88 -5.10 -5.23
CA SER A 238 15.40 -5.84 -6.39
C SER A 238 16.87 -6.26 -6.24
N ILE A 239 17.66 -5.47 -5.51
CA ILE A 239 19.09 -5.71 -5.26
C ILE A 239 19.32 -6.79 -4.19
N CYS A 240 18.30 -7.18 -3.43
CA CYS A 240 18.44 -8.24 -2.43
C CYS A 240 18.65 -9.60 -3.10
N LYS A 241 19.58 -10.40 -2.57
CA LYS A 241 19.84 -11.77 -3.05
C LYS A 241 18.64 -12.72 -2.93
N TYR A 242 17.67 -12.41 -2.05
CA TYR A 242 16.45 -13.21 -1.86
C TYR A 242 15.25 -12.67 -2.64
N ALA A 243 15.38 -11.53 -3.34
CA ALA A 243 14.28 -10.99 -4.11
C ALA A 243 13.87 -11.95 -5.23
N PRO A 244 12.55 -12.22 -5.41
CA PRO A 244 12.07 -13.08 -6.47
C PRO A 244 12.31 -12.43 -7.84
N GLU A 245 12.35 -13.25 -8.90
CA GLU A 245 12.75 -12.80 -10.25
C GLU A 245 11.85 -11.68 -10.80
N ASN A 246 10.55 -11.74 -10.53
CA ASN A 246 9.59 -10.69 -10.90
C ASN A 246 9.88 -9.35 -10.23
N MET A 247 10.61 -9.32 -9.11
CA MET A 247 11.02 -8.09 -8.43
C MET A 247 12.32 -7.51 -8.98
N LYS A 248 13.16 -8.31 -9.65
CA LYS A 248 14.42 -7.86 -10.26
C LYS A 248 14.21 -6.79 -11.34
N ARG A 249 13.03 -6.79 -11.99
CA ARG A 249 12.68 -5.81 -13.04
C ARG A 249 12.55 -4.36 -12.54
N TYR A 250 12.36 -4.14 -11.24
CA TYR A 250 12.12 -2.80 -10.69
C TYR A 250 13.37 -1.93 -10.58
N GLY A 251 14.58 -2.49 -10.83
CA GLY A 251 15.83 -1.73 -10.76
C GLY A 251 16.20 -1.32 -9.35
N ASP A 252 17.33 -0.64 -9.19
CA ASP A 252 17.85 -0.23 -7.88
C ASP A 252 16.85 0.68 -7.14
N PRO A 253 16.45 0.38 -5.89
CA PRO A 253 15.52 1.21 -5.10
C PRO A 253 16.00 2.67 -4.91
N TYR A 254 17.29 2.93 -5.08
CA TYR A 254 17.91 4.25 -5.00
C TYR A 254 18.12 4.92 -6.36
N ALA A 255 17.87 4.22 -7.48
CA ALA A 255 18.02 4.80 -8.81
C ALA A 255 16.90 5.81 -9.10
N MET A 256 17.15 7.07 -8.75
CA MET A 256 16.32 8.19 -9.16
C MET A 256 16.47 8.41 -10.67
N PRO A 257 15.38 8.65 -11.42
CA PRO A 257 15.46 8.99 -12.84
C PRO A 257 16.44 10.16 -13.06
N GLU A 258 17.32 10.05 -14.07
CA GLU A 258 18.24 11.13 -14.43
C GLU A 258 17.47 12.46 -14.64
N GLY A 259 17.93 13.53 -14.00
CA GLY A 259 17.27 14.84 -14.05
C GLY A 259 16.21 15.08 -12.98
N TRP A 260 16.15 14.27 -11.91
CA TRP A 260 15.32 14.52 -10.75
C TRP A 260 15.70 15.83 -10.03
N ASN A 261 15.14 16.94 -10.47
CA ASN A 261 15.06 18.18 -9.72
C ASN A 261 13.71 18.20 -8.99
N ALA A 262 13.74 18.22 -7.66
CA ALA A 262 12.55 18.21 -6.79
C ALA A 262 11.49 19.29 -7.15
N THR A 263 11.90 20.32 -7.90
CA THR A 263 11.10 21.48 -8.30
C THR A 263 10.25 21.31 -9.56
N ILE A 264 10.49 20.32 -10.43
CA ILE A 264 9.94 20.34 -11.81
C ILE A 264 8.66 19.51 -12.02
N TYR A 265 8.31 18.60 -11.11
CA TYR A 265 7.17 17.67 -11.29
C TYR A 265 5.84 18.09 -10.63
N SER A 266 5.67 19.38 -10.28
CA SER A 266 4.48 19.90 -9.56
C SER A 266 3.17 19.89 -10.37
N ASP A 267 3.19 19.73 -11.70
CA ASP A 267 1.99 20.05 -12.50
C ASP A 267 1.41 18.90 -13.36
N ASN A 268 2.15 17.83 -13.68
CA ASN A 268 1.72 16.89 -14.75
C ASN A 268 1.31 15.46 -14.34
N LEU A 269 1.30 15.09 -13.05
CA LEU A 269 1.01 13.71 -12.61
C LEU A 269 -0.46 13.48 -12.23
N ARG A 270 -1.41 13.80 -13.12
CA ARG A 270 -2.76 13.18 -13.03
C ARG A 270 -2.80 11.75 -13.60
N ASN A 271 -1.76 11.29 -14.32
CA ASN A 271 -1.86 10.11 -15.20
C ASN A 271 -0.71 9.07 -15.07
N CYS A 272 -0.09 8.86 -13.91
CA CYS A 272 0.98 7.84 -13.74
C CYS A 272 0.55 6.63 -12.91
N ALA A 273 -0.66 6.14 -13.14
CA ALA A 273 -0.90 4.70 -13.12
C ALA A 273 -0.85 4.24 -14.58
N LEU A 274 -0.46 2.99 -14.86
CA LEU A 274 -0.37 2.34 -16.17
C LEU A 274 1.02 2.34 -16.85
N MET A 275 1.92 1.52 -16.29
CA MET A 275 3.02 0.93 -17.06
C MET A 275 2.58 -0.47 -17.52
N ASN A 276 2.61 -0.75 -18.82
CA ASN A 276 2.37 -2.11 -19.32
C ASN A 276 3.66 -2.96 -19.23
N LYS A 277 3.57 -4.26 -19.57
CA LYS A 277 4.69 -5.23 -19.52
C LYS A 277 5.91 -4.84 -20.39
N GLU A 278 5.78 -3.85 -21.26
CA GLU A 278 6.84 -3.34 -22.14
C GLU A 278 7.34 -1.94 -21.75
N GLY A 279 6.86 -1.37 -20.64
CA GLY A 279 7.29 -0.06 -20.15
C GLY A 279 6.79 1.12 -20.98
N ILE A 280 5.73 0.94 -21.79
CA ILE A 280 5.15 2.00 -22.62
C ILE A 280 3.87 2.53 -21.96
N CYS A 281 3.83 3.83 -21.70
CA CYS A 281 2.62 4.54 -21.27
C CYS A 281 1.63 4.60 -22.45
N THR A 282 0.48 3.94 -22.32
CA THR A 282 -0.51 3.81 -23.41
C THR A 282 -1.43 5.02 -23.55
N HIS A 283 -1.34 6.03 -22.67
CA HIS A 283 -2.11 7.26 -22.75
C HIS A 283 -1.27 8.41 -23.31
N ARG A 284 -1.21 8.53 -24.65
CA ARG A 284 -1.22 9.79 -25.43
C ARG A 284 -0.66 9.53 -26.83
N LYS A 285 -1.56 9.40 -27.82
CA LYS A 285 -1.22 9.69 -29.22
C LYS A 285 -1.89 10.95 -29.78
N ASN A 286 -2.95 11.47 -29.13
CA ASN A 286 -3.82 12.48 -29.77
C ASN A 286 -3.99 13.81 -29.00
N LEU A 287 -3.14 14.14 -28.02
CA LEU A 287 -3.32 15.35 -27.19
C LEU A 287 -2.09 16.27 -27.14
N PHE A 288 -1.02 15.96 -27.88
CA PHE A 288 0.23 16.73 -27.84
C PHE A 288 0.37 17.79 -28.95
N GLU A 289 -0.49 17.80 -29.97
CA GLU A 289 -0.27 18.64 -31.16
C GLU A 289 -0.70 20.11 -31.06
N SER A 290 -1.30 20.60 -29.95
CA SER A 290 -1.90 21.95 -29.97
C SER A 290 -1.37 23.00 -29.00
N LYS A 291 -0.41 22.72 -28.10
CA LYS A 291 -0.03 23.74 -27.08
C LYS A 291 1.44 23.91 -26.68
N CYS A 292 2.41 23.23 -27.29
CA CYS A 292 3.80 23.58 -27.07
C CYS A 292 4.53 23.59 -28.41
N GLY A 293 4.92 24.78 -28.86
CA GLY A 293 5.84 24.96 -29.99
C GLY A 293 7.24 24.49 -29.61
N LEU A 294 7.43 23.18 -29.58
CA LEU A 294 8.74 22.54 -29.52
C LEU A 294 8.95 21.79 -30.83
N ASP A 295 10.04 22.15 -31.48
CA ASP A 295 10.67 21.59 -32.67
C ASP A 295 10.60 20.04 -32.75
N ASP A 296 10.26 19.56 -33.95
CA ASP A 296 10.12 18.17 -34.39
C ASP A 296 11.40 17.28 -34.28
N GLN A 297 12.50 17.76 -33.71
CA GLN A 297 13.78 17.03 -33.65
C GLN A 297 14.21 16.48 -32.28
N THR A 298 13.41 16.58 -31.22
CA THR A 298 13.73 15.87 -29.96
C THR A 298 13.34 14.38 -30.03
N GLU A 299 14.25 13.56 -30.57
CA GLU A 299 14.23 12.11 -30.35
C GLU A 299 14.26 11.81 -28.85
N CYS A 300 13.37 10.91 -28.42
CA CYS A 300 13.30 10.42 -27.06
C CYS A 300 14.53 9.53 -26.76
N VAL A 301 15.60 10.14 -26.24
CA VAL A 301 16.82 9.42 -25.84
C VAL A 301 16.62 8.81 -24.46
N TRP A 302 15.81 7.75 -24.37
CA TRP A 302 15.73 6.89 -23.18
C TRP A 302 15.71 5.44 -23.62
N TYR A 303 16.90 4.94 -24.00
CA TYR A 303 17.38 3.54 -23.95
C TYR A 303 18.56 3.40 -24.91
N LYS A 304 19.78 3.74 -24.47
CA LYS A 304 21.00 3.14 -25.04
C LYS A 304 21.50 2.09 -24.07
N LYS A 305 21.18 0.82 -24.39
CA LYS A 305 21.91 -0.36 -23.89
C LYS A 305 23.41 -0.07 -24.01
N ARG A 306 24.12 0.07 -22.89
CA ARG A 306 25.57 -0.21 -22.90
C ARG A 306 25.72 -1.73 -22.94
N THR A 307 26.02 -2.23 -24.12
CA THR A 307 26.67 -3.52 -24.29
C THR A 307 27.96 -3.50 -23.47
N VAL A 308 28.05 -4.45 -22.54
CA VAL A 308 29.30 -4.79 -21.85
C VAL A 308 30.24 -5.36 -22.92
N GLU A 309 31.31 -4.64 -23.24
CA GLU A 309 32.46 -5.22 -23.94
C GLU A 309 33.34 -5.96 -22.91
N LYS A 310 33.91 -7.07 -23.38
CA LYS A 310 34.63 -8.11 -22.65
C LYS A 310 35.90 -7.63 -21.97
#